data_AF-A0A1M6U962-F1
#
_entry.id   AF-A0A1M6U962-F1
#
_cell.length_a   1.000
_cell.length_b   1.000
_cell.length_c   1.000
_cell.angle_alpha   90.00
_cell.angle_beta   90.00
_cell.angle_gamma   90.00
#
_symmetry.space_group_name_H-M   'P 1'
#
loop_
_entity.id
_entity.type
_entity.pdbx_description
1 polymer ?
#
loop_
_entity_poly.entity_id
_entity_poly.type
_entity_poly.pdbx_seq_one_letter_code
_entity_poly.pdbx_strand_id
1 'polypeptide(L)'
;MIEFYPNSIYYPREAVEEKLAKGELQKTEKHLMGWTERHRGEIWDCARDDSDNPTDEILLDNLRALLLCKGSLQPAAEMGDMIKEIKKEEWYRNESHHEDPEEVAEEWKAKYLVKWREARMFEAFILIEKRTAELLAILKSK
;
A
#
# COMPACT_ATOMS: atom_id res chain seq x y z
N MET A 1 -4.50 -1.53 18.05
CA MET A 1 -4.73 -2.27 16.79
C MET A 1 -5.55 -1.45 15.79
N ILE A 2 -4.87 -0.80 14.85
CA ILE A 2 -5.51 -0.15 13.69
C ILE A 2 -5.74 -1.21 12.60
N GLU A 3 -6.99 -1.51 12.30
CA GLU A 3 -7.37 -2.39 11.18
C GLU A 3 -7.82 -1.54 9.99
N PHE A 4 -7.29 -1.82 8.79
CA PHE A 4 -7.74 -1.20 7.54
C PHE A 4 -8.41 -2.28 6.68
N TYR A 5 -9.67 -2.04 6.32
CA TYR A 5 -10.39 -2.87 5.35
C TYR A 5 -10.81 -2.00 4.16
N PRO A 6 -10.54 -2.43 2.92
CA PRO A 6 -11.03 -1.71 1.75
C PRO A 6 -12.56 -1.79 1.70
N ASN A 7 -13.22 -0.74 1.22
CA ASN A 7 -14.68 -0.71 1.05
C ASN A 7 -15.15 -1.54 -0.16
N SER A 8 -14.36 -2.54 -0.58
CA SER A 8 -14.59 -3.33 -1.79
C SER A 8 -14.71 -4.82 -1.47
N ILE A 9 -15.89 -5.38 -1.75
CA ILE A 9 -16.16 -6.83 -1.71
C ILE A 9 -15.25 -7.65 -2.67
N TYR A 10 -14.58 -6.98 -3.61
CA TYR A 10 -13.71 -7.60 -4.62
C TYR A 10 -12.24 -7.69 -4.20
N TYR A 11 -11.90 -7.20 -3.01
CA TYR A 11 -10.54 -7.27 -2.49
C TYR A 11 -10.47 -7.82 -1.06
N PRO A 12 -10.98 -9.05 -0.85
CA PRO A 12 -11.03 -9.66 0.47
C PRO A 12 -9.62 -10.04 0.96
N ARG A 13 -9.46 -10.21 2.28
CA ARG A 13 -8.18 -10.55 2.93
C ARG A 13 -7.55 -11.80 2.30
N GLU A 14 -8.37 -12.82 2.05
CA GLU A 14 -7.96 -14.10 1.49
C GLU A 14 -7.27 -13.94 0.12
N ALA A 15 -7.76 -13.02 -0.72
CA ALA A 15 -7.14 -12.74 -2.01
C ALA A 15 -5.75 -12.10 -1.86
N VAL A 16 -5.55 -11.24 -0.86
CA VAL A 16 -4.24 -10.65 -0.58
C VAL A 16 -3.28 -11.66 0.02
N GLU A 17 -3.76 -12.52 0.92
CA GLU A 17 -2.97 -13.61 1.49
C GLU A 17 -2.56 -14.64 0.42
N GLU A 18 -3.44 -14.91 -0.55
CA GLU A 18 -3.09 -15.76 -1.70
C GLU A 18 -2.00 -15.12 -2.58
N LYS A 19 -2.10 -13.81 -2.87
CA LYS A 19 -1.04 -13.06 -3.56
C LYS A 19 0.29 -13.13 -2.81
N LEU A 20 0.25 -13.01 -1.49
CA LEU A 20 1.44 -13.15 -0.65
C LEU A 20 2.04 -14.54 -0.78
N ALA A 21 1.21 -15.60 -0.68
CA ALA A 21 1.66 -16.98 -0.80
C ALA A 21 2.27 -17.29 -2.18
N LYS A 22 1.75 -16.66 -3.25
CA LYS A 22 2.29 -16.76 -4.61
C LYS A 22 3.55 -15.90 -4.85
N GLY A 23 3.94 -15.07 -3.87
CA GLY A 23 5.10 -14.17 -4.00
C GLY A 23 4.83 -12.93 -4.85
N GLU A 24 3.57 -12.63 -5.18
CA GLU A 24 3.21 -11.48 -6.02
C GLU A 24 3.40 -10.13 -5.29
N LEU A 25 3.51 -10.16 -3.95
CA LEU A 25 3.71 -8.97 -3.12
C LEU A 25 5.20 -8.63 -2.86
N GLN A 26 6.16 -9.34 -3.43
CA GLN A 26 7.59 -9.11 -3.17
C GLN A 26 8.05 -7.67 -3.41
N LYS A 27 7.53 -7.01 -4.46
CA LYS A 27 7.84 -5.61 -4.76
C LYS A 27 7.27 -4.67 -3.68
N THR A 28 6.02 -4.89 -3.27
CA THR A 28 5.36 -4.13 -2.20
C THR A 28 6.07 -4.34 -0.86
N GLU A 29 6.49 -5.58 -0.56
CA GLU A 29 7.29 -5.91 0.62
C GLU A 29 8.61 -5.14 0.63
N LYS A 30 9.36 -5.13 -0.49
CA LYS A 30 10.59 -4.35 -0.60
C LYS A 30 10.35 -2.85 -0.40
N HIS A 31 9.27 -2.31 -0.97
CA HIS A 31 8.91 -0.92 -0.75
C HIS A 31 8.56 -0.65 0.71
N LEU A 32 7.84 -1.55 1.37
CA LEU A 32 7.51 -1.44 2.79
C LEU A 32 8.77 -1.40 3.66
N MET A 33 9.70 -2.34 3.47
CA MET A 33 10.96 -2.36 4.24
C MET A 33 11.75 -1.06 4.03
N GLY A 34 11.92 -0.63 2.78
CA GLY A 34 12.62 0.62 2.48
C GLY A 34 11.88 1.87 2.97
N TRP A 35 10.55 1.86 2.99
CA TRP A 35 9.75 2.95 3.52
C TRP A 35 9.89 3.06 5.04
N THR A 36 9.84 1.92 5.75
CA THR A 36 10.03 1.85 7.20
C THR A 36 11.42 2.34 7.60
N GLU A 37 12.46 1.95 6.87
CA GLU A 37 13.83 2.45 7.09
C GLU A 37 13.90 3.98 6.97
N ARG A 38 13.34 4.54 5.88
CA ARG A 38 13.38 5.99 5.61
C ARG A 38 12.60 6.81 6.64
N HIS A 39 11.49 6.28 7.14
CA HIS A 39 10.61 6.99 8.07
C HIS A 39 10.78 6.54 9.52
N ARG A 40 11.78 5.72 9.83
CA ARG A 40 12.04 5.18 11.17
C ARG A 40 12.03 6.27 12.24
N GLY A 41 12.71 7.39 11.99
CA GLY A 41 12.76 8.52 12.92
C GLY A 41 11.37 9.10 13.21
N GLU A 42 10.62 9.42 12.15
CA GLU A 42 9.26 9.99 12.26
C GLU A 42 8.30 9.02 12.99
N ILE A 43 8.41 7.71 12.74
CA ILE A 43 7.62 6.69 13.45
C ILE A 43 7.94 6.69 14.94
N TRP A 44 9.23 6.79 15.31
CA TRP A 44 9.65 6.85 16.71
C TRP A 44 9.24 8.13 17.41
N ASP A 45 9.30 9.26 16.71
CA ASP A 45 8.88 10.54 17.26
C ASP A 45 7.37 10.52 17.57
N CYS A 46 6.54 10.05 16.63
CA CYS A 46 5.11 9.86 16.90
C CYS A 46 4.85 8.85 18.02
N ALA A 47 5.59 7.73 18.06
CA ALA A 47 5.43 6.74 19.11
C ALA A 47 5.80 7.27 20.50
N ARG A 48 6.77 8.19 20.60
CA ARG A 48 7.17 8.82 21.87
C ARG A 48 6.16 9.87 22.33
N ASP A 49 5.47 10.52 21.41
CA ASP A 49 4.34 11.40 21.75
C ASP A 49 3.20 10.60 22.40
N ASP A 50 3.02 9.33 21.99
CA ASP A 50 2.03 8.42 22.58
C ASP A 50 2.51 7.76 23.89
N SER A 51 3.81 7.51 24.05
CA SER A 51 4.38 6.83 25.22
C SER A 51 5.89 7.07 25.39
N ASP A 52 6.33 7.40 26.61
CA ASP A 52 7.77 7.58 26.93
C ASP A 52 8.63 6.33 26.63
N ASN A 53 8.05 5.13 26.72
CA ASN A 53 8.70 3.86 26.41
C ASN A 53 7.81 3.05 25.44
N PRO A 54 7.82 3.38 24.13
CA PRO A 54 6.96 2.74 23.15
C PRO A 54 7.17 1.23 23.12
N THR A 55 6.06 0.49 23.21
CA THR A 55 6.05 -0.96 23.01
C THR A 55 6.09 -1.30 21.52
N ASP A 56 6.36 -2.56 21.19
CA ASP A 56 6.34 -3.08 19.82
C ASP A 56 5.00 -2.81 19.13
N GLU A 57 3.89 -2.93 19.86
CA GLU A 57 2.56 -2.62 19.34
C GLU A 57 2.41 -1.13 19.01
N ILE A 58 2.86 -0.24 19.90
CA ILE A 58 2.81 1.21 19.69
C ILE A 58 3.64 1.61 18.46
N LEU A 59 4.81 1.00 18.28
CA LEU A 59 5.66 1.24 17.10
C LEU A 59 4.98 0.81 15.80
N LEU A 60 4.33 -0.35 15.78
CA LEU A 60 3.62 -0.85 14.60
C LEU A 60 2.34 -0.06 14.31
N ASP A 61 1.60 0.36 15.34
CA ASP A 61 0.43 1.22 15.17
C ASP A 61 0.83 2.61 14.65
N ASN A 62 1.95 3.18 15.13
CA ASN A 62 2.49 4.43 14.58
C ASN A 62 3.02 4.30 13.15
N LEU A 63 3.61 3.15 12.79
CA LEU A 63 3.96 2.85 11.40
C LEU A 63 2.71 2.86 10.50
N ARG A 64 1.64 2.18 10.93
CA ARG A 64 0.35 2.15 10.20
C ARG A 64 -0.25 3.55 10.08
N ALA A 65 -0.28 4.31 11.17
CA ALA A 65 -0.82 5.66 11.21
C ALA A 65 -0.05 6.59 10.26
N LEU A 66 1.28 6.57 10.32
CA LEU A 66 2.10 7.38 9.44
C LEU A 66 1.91 6.99 7.96
N LEU A 67 1.81 5.68 7.67
CA LEU A 67 1.55 5.21 6.32
C LEU A 67 0.18 5.67 5.81
N LEU A 68 -0.86 5.67 6.63
CA LEU A 68 -2.17 6.23 6.28
C LEU A 68 -2.10 7.73 5.98
N CYS A 69 -1.31 8.49 6.77
CA CYS A 69 -1.12 9.91 6.55
C CYS A 69 -0.37 10.21 5.23
N LYS A 70 0.67 9.42 4.89
CA LYS A 70 1.40 9.60 3.61
C LYS A 70 0.64 9.01 2.42
N GLY A 71 -0.19 7.99 2.64
CA GLY A 71 -1.09 7.37 1.66
C GLY A 71 -0.44 6.50 0.59
N SER A 72 0.87 6.26 0.66
CA SER A 72 1.61 5.47 -0.33
C SER A 72 2.97 5.02 0.20
N LEU A 73 3.39 3.79 -0.17
CA LEU A 73 4.72 3.29 0.13
C LEU A 73 5.77 3.84 -0.85
N GLN A 74 5.37 4.03 -2.10
CA GLN A 74 6.24 4.55 -3.15
C GLN A 74 5.43 5.20 -4.27
N PRO A 75 5.12 6.50 -4.16
CA PRO A 75 4.20 7.18 -5.08
C PRO A 75 4.56 7.03 -6.55
N ALA A 76 5.86 7.15 -6.88
CA ALA A 76 6.34 7.03 -8.26
C ALA A 76 6.10 5.63 -8.85
N ALA A 77 6.32 4.57 -8.06
CA ALA A 77 6.10 3.21 -8.54
C ALA A 77 4.61 2.88 -8.66
N GLU A 78 3.81 3.34 -7.70
CA GLU A 78 2.36 3.15 -7.72
C GLU A 78 1.73 3.90 -8.90
N MET A 79 2.14 5.14 -9.19
CA MET A 79 1.70 5.86 -10.39
C MET A 79 2.09 5.12 -11.67
N GLY A 80 3.31 4.57 -11.74
CA GLY A 80 3.75 3.78 -12.89
C GLY A 80 2.92 2.51 -13.09
N ASP A 81 2.54 1.82 -12.02
CA ASP A 81 1.69 0.63 -12.10
C ASP A 81 0.23 0.99 -12.46
N MET A 82 -0.29 2.12 -11.95
CA MET A 82 -1.59 2.67 -12.36
C MET A 82 -1.64 3.01 -13.86
N ILE A 83 -0.60 3.68 -14.40
CA ILE A 83 -0.51 4.00 -15.83
C ILE A 83 -0.55 2.72 -16.68
N LYS A 84 0.05 1.62 -16.23
CA LYS A 84 -0.03 0.34 -16.95
C LYS A 84 -1.45 -0.21 -16.99
N GLU A 85 -2.21 -0.10 -15.91
CA GLU A 85 -3.61 -0.54 -15.88
C GLU A 85 -4.48 0.32 -16.81
N ILE A 86 -4.29 1.63 -16.82
CA ILE A 86 -4.97 2.53 -17.77
C ILE A 86 -4.63 2.15 -19.22
N LYS A 87 -3.34 1.91 -19.53
CA LYS A 87 -2.92 1.50 -20.88
C LYS A 87 -3.49 0.15 -21.32
N LYS A 88 -3.73 -0.78 -20.38
CA LYS A 88 -4.44 -2.03 -20.70
C LYS A 88 -5.90 -1.74 -21.06
N GLU A 89 -6.58 -0.89 -20.30
CA GLU A 89 -7.96 -0.48 -20.60
C GLU A 89 -8.04 0.22 -21.96
N GLU A 90 -7.13 1.16 -22.24
CA GLU A 90 -7.00 1.81 -23.55
C GLU A 90 -6.88 0.78 -24.67
N TRP A 91 -6.04 -0.24 -24.50
CA TRP A 91 -5.86 -1.31 -25.48
C TRP A 91 -7.14 -2.14 -25.67
N TYR A 92 -7.80 -2.56 -24.58
CA TYR A 92 -9.03 -3.36 -24.65
C TYR A 92 -10.16 -2.63 -25.37
N ARG A 93 -10.35 -1.33 -25.09
CA ARG A 93 -11.42 -0.55 -25.72
C ARG A 93 -11.12 -0.24 -27.19
N ASN A 94 -9.86 0.07 -27.48
CA ASN A 94 -9.39 0.33 -28.84
C ASN A 94 -9.26 -0.92 -29.73
N GLU A 95 -9.49 -2.12 -29.19
CA GLU A 95 -9.58 -3.33 -29.99
C GLU A 95 -10.83 -3.34 -30.90
N SER A 96 -11.90 -2.66 -30.49
CA SER A 96 -13.20 -2.65 -31.21
C SER A 96 -13.66 -1.26 -31.67
N HIS A 97 -13.31 -0.19 -30.94
CA HIS A 97 -13.74 1.18 -31.22
C HIS A 97 -12.60 2.17 -30.97
N HIS A 98 -12.38 3.15 -31.85
CA HIS A 98 -11.33 4.15 -31.65
C HIS A 98 -11.78 5.22 -30.65
N GLU A 99 -11.48 5.00 -29.37
CA GLU A 99 -11.71 5.94 -28.26
C GLU A 99 -10.45 6.78 -28.00
N ASP A 100 -10.63 8.03 -27.60
CA ASP A 100 -9.52 8.91 -27.22
C ASP A 100 -8.85 8.38 -25.93
N PRO A 101 -7.53 8.11 -25.92
CA PRO A 101 -6.81 7.68 -24.72
C PRO A 101 -7.03 8.58 -23.50
N GLU A 102 -7.18 9.89 -23.69
CA GLU A 102 -7.40 10.82 -22.57
C GLU A 102 -8.77 10.60 -21.91
N GLU A 103 -9.81 10.35 -22.69
CA GLU A 103 -11.15 10.02 -22.18
C GLU A 103 -11.15 8.69 -21.43
N VAL A 104 -10.51 7.66 -21.99
CA VAL A 104 -10.39 6.34 -21.32
C VAL A 104 -9.67 6.46 -19.98
N ALA A 105 -8.60 7.26 -19.92
CA ALA A 105 -7.85 7.46 -18.69
C ALA A 105 -8.68 8.16 -17.60
N GLU A 106 -9.43 9.21 -17.95
CA GLU A 106 -10.29 9.91 -17.00
C GLU A 106 -11.46 9.04 -16.52
N GLU A 107 -12.09 8.27 -17.40
CA GLU A 107 -13.12 7.31 -17.01
C GLU A 107 -12.58 6.23 -16.07
N TRP A 108 -11.41 5.67 -16.39
CA TRP A 108 -10.78 4.66 -15.57
C TRP A 108 -10.48 5.21 -14.18
N LYS A 109 -9.91 6.43 -14.09
CA LYS A 109 -9.63 7.09 -12.80
C LYS A 109 -10.92 7.31 -12.02
N ALA A 110 -11.96 7.86 -12.65
CA ALA A 110 -13.24 8.11 -12.01
C ALA A 110 -13.87 6.83 -11.42
N LYS A 111 -13.71 5.70 -12.12
CA LYS A 111 -14.33 4.43 -11.74
C LYS A 111 -13.50 3.62 -10.74
N TYR A 112 -12.18 3.63 -10.87
CA TYR A 112 -11.30 2.66 -10.21
C TYR A 112 -10.23 3.26 -9.30
N LEU A 113 -9.86 4.53 -9.42
CA LEU A 113 -8.69 5.09 -8.73
C LEU A 113 -8.74 4.90 -7.21
N VAL A 114 -9.87 5.23 -6.59
CA VAL A 114 -10.03 5.13 -5.13
C VAL A 114 -9.88 3.69 -4.67
N LYS A 115 -10.61 2.76 -5.29
CA LYS A 115 -10.55 1.32 -4.97
C LYS A 115 -9.15 0.74 -5.22
N TRP A 116 -8.47 1.21 -6.26
CA TRP A 116 -7.12 0.80 -6.57
C TRP A 116 -6.14 1.23 -5.47
N ARG A 117 -6.23 2.47 -5.00
CA ARG A 117 -5.41 2.98 -3.88
C ARG A 117 -5.71 2.24 -2.58
N GLU A 118 -6.99 2.03 -2.26
CA GLU A 118 -7.41 1.23 -1.10
C GLU A 118 -6.81 -0.19 -1.17
N ALA A 119 -6.84 -0.84 -2.32
CA ALA A 119 -6.24 -2.16 -2.50
C ALA A 119 -4.72 -2.18 -2.25
N ARG A 120 -3.98 -1.16 -2.73
CA ARG A 120 -2.53 -1.04 -2.47
C ARG A 120 -2.24 -0.85 -0.98
N MET A 121 -3.02 0.00 -0.31
CA MET A 121 -2.91 0.22 1.14
C MET A 121 -3.22 -1.04 1.93
N PHE A 122 -4.25 -1.79 1.53
CA PHE A 122 -4.60 -3.04 2.19
C PHE A 122 -3.49 -4.10 2.05
N GLU A 123 -2.87 -4.22 0.87
CA GLU A 123 -1.68 -5.08 0.70
C GLU A 123 -0.57 -4.71 1.69
N ALA A 124 -0.30 -3.41 1.86
CA ALA A 124 0.71 -2.94 2.82
C ALA A 124 0.35 -3.30 4.27
N PHE A 125 -0.92 -3.18 4.67
CA PHE A 125 -1.37 -3.54 6.01
C PHE A 125 -1.23 -5.03 6.30
N ILE A 126 -1.60 -5.89 5.35
CA ILE A 126 -1.39 -7.33 5.46
C ILE A 126 0.11 -7.65 5.58
N LEU A 127 0.95 -6.99 4.79
CA LEU A 127 2.40 -7.15 4.89
C LEU A 127 2.94 -6.70 6.26
N ILE A 128 2.42 -5.62 6.84
CA ILE A 128 2.82 -5.17 8.19
C ILE A 128 2.53 -6.26 9.22
N GLU A 129 1.35 -6.88 9.17
CA GLU A 129 1.01 -7.99 10.06
C GLU A 129 1.95 -9.19 9.86
N LYS A 130 2.14 -9.62 8.60
CA LYS A 130 2.90 -10.83 8.28
C LYS A 130 4.42 -10.68 8.43
N ARG A 131 4.93 -9.45 8.41
CA ARG A 131 6.37 -9.11 8.52
C ARG A 131 6.72 -8.34 9.79
N THR A 132 5.95 -8.56 10.85
CA THR A 132 6.11 -7.85 12.13
C THR A 132 7.54 -7.93 12.65
N ALA A 133 8.17 -9.11 12.64
CA ALA A 133 9.50 -9.31 13.18
C ALA A 133 10.57 -8.52 12.41
N GLU A 134 10.53 -8.54 11.08
CA GLU A 134 11.46 -7.80 10.23
C GLU A 134 11.28 -6.28 10.37
N LEU A 135 10.03 -5.81 10.42
CA LEU A 135 9.73 -4.40 10.61
C LEU A 135 10.18 -3.88 11.97
N LEU A 136 9.95 -4.65 13.04
CA LEU A 136 10.45 -4.31 14.36
C LEU A 136 11.97 -4.31 14.42
N ALA A 137 12.64 -5.23 13.71
CA ALA A 137 14.09 -5.22 13.61
C ALA A 137 14.62 -3.94 12.95
N ILE A 138 13.95 -3.45 11.89
CA ILE A 138 14.27 -2.16 11.26
C ILE A 138 13.99 -1.01 12.22
N LEU A 139 12.82 -0.99 12.88
CA LEU A 139 12.45 0.09 13.78
C LEU A 139 13.39 0.19 14.97
N LYS A 140 13.85 -0.94 15.50
CA LYS A 140 14.75 -1.00 16.67
C LYS A 140 16.23 -1.00 16.31
N SER A 141 16.58 -1.01 15.02
CA SER A 141 17.98 -0.93 14.61
C SER A 141 18.54 0.45 14.98
N LYS A 142 19.80 0.49 15.42
CA LYS A 142 20.50 1.73 15.76
C LYS A 142 20.84 2.49 14.49
#